data_AF-A0A655AS02-F1
#
_entry.id   AF-A0A655AS02-F1
#
_cell.length_a   1.000
_cell.length_b   1.000
_cell.length_c   1.000
_cell.angle_alpha   90.00
_cell.angle_beta   90.00
_cell.angle_gamma   90.00
#
_symmetry.space_group_name_H-M   'P 1'
#
loop_
_entity.id
_entity.type
_entity.pdbx_description
1 polymer ?
#
loop_
_entity_poly.entity_id
_entity_poly.type
_entity_poly.pdbx_seq_one_letter_code
_entity_poly.pdbx_strand_id
1 'polypeptide(L)'
;MIADSERIIARMLAVMLRRRMQEAGMDTGGVEPWAYLIVGGVQLATHSWMSDPRMSSDELIDYLTMLSWSALCGIVEAGGSLEKFREQPHPSPIVPAWGQV
;
A
#
# COMPACT_ATOMS: atom_id res chain seq x y z
N MET A 1 -15.11 7.86 10.44
CA MET A 1 -14.00 8.64 11.05
C MET A 1 -12.89 7.65 11.36
N ILE A 2 -11.64 7.99 11.05
CA ILE A 2 -10.47 7.23 11.52
C ILE A 2 -10.41 7.41 13.04
N ALA A 3 -10.40 6.32 13.80
CA ALA A 3 -10.26 6.40 15.25
C ALA A 3 -8.84 6.86 15.64
N ASP A 4 -8.69 7.38 16.86
CA ASP A 4 -7.46 8.08 17.25
C ASP A 4 -6.23 7.16 17.24
N SER A 5 -6.41 5.88 17.55
CA SER A 5 -5.36 4.85 17.47
C SER A 5 -4.81 4.70 16.05
N GLU A 6 -5.68 4.67 15.05
CA GLU A 6 -5.33 4.52 13.63
C GLU A 6 -4.63 5.77 13.11
N ARG A 7 -5.00 6.95 13.61
CA ARG A 7 -4.23 8.19 13.34
C ARG A 7 -2.81 8.10 13.90
N ILE A 8 -2.64 7.58 15.11
CA ILE A 8 -1.31 7.40 15.72
C ILE A 8 -0.49 6.40 14.90
N ILE A 9 -1.07 5.25 14.57
CA ILE A 9 -0.38 4.21 13.77
C ILE A 9 -0.02 4.75 12.38
N ALA A 10 -0.92 5.46 11.69
CA ALA A 10 -0.64 6.06 10.39
C ALA A 10 0.51 7.07 10.47
N ARG A 11 0.56 7.90 11.52
CA ARG A 11 1.68 8.84 11.73
C ARG A 11 3.00 8.12 11.99
N MET A 12 2.99 7.09 12.83
CA MET A 12 4.18 6.27 13.09
C MET A 12 4.69 5.61 11.81
N LEU A 13 3.77 5.07 11.00
CA LEU A 13 4.08 4.47 9.71
C LEU A 13 4.66 5.50 8.75
N ALA A 14 4.09 6.71 8.67
CA ALA A 14 4.61 7.80 7.84
C ALA A 14 6.03 8.22 8.25
N VAL A 15 6.32 8.30 9.56
CA VAL A 15 7.66 8.58 10.08
C VAL A 15 8.65 7.48 9.70
N MET A 16 8.25 6.22 9.87
CA MET A 16 9.08 5.06 9.51
C MET A 16 9.38 5.02 8.01
N LEU A 17 8.37 5.18 7.16
CA LEU A 17 8.53 5.22 5.71
C LEU A 17 9.46 6.37 5.28
N ARG A 18 9.23 7.58 5.81
CA ARG A 18 10.07 8.75 5.51
C ARG A 18 11.53 8.45 5.81
N ARG A 19 11.82 7.90 6.99
CA ARG A 19 13.19 7.58 7.40
C ARG A 19 13.84 6.58 6.43
N ARG A 20 13.15 5.47 6.12
CA ARG A 20 13.70 4.41 5.25
C ARG A 20 13.93 4.90 3.83
N MET A 21 13.00 5.69 3.31
CA MET A 21 13.10 6.27 1.97
C MET A 21 14.23 7.30 1.89
N GLN A 22 14.41 8.14 2.93
CA GLN A 22 15.56 9.05 3.01
C GLN A 22 16.89 8.30 3.06
N GLU A 23 16.99 7.23 3.85
CA GLU A 23 18.17 6.35 3.90
C GLU A 23 18.49 5.73 2.52
N ALA A 24 17.48 5.51 1.69
CA ALA A 24 17.61 5.00 0.32
C ALA A 24 17.72 6.10 -0.75
N GLY A 25 17.76 7.38 -0.39
CA GLY A 25 17.85 8.50 -1.35
C GLY A 25 16.58 8.74 -2.19
N MET A 26 15.41 8.33 -1.70
CA MET A 26 14.12 8.45 -2.38
C MET A 26 13.35 9.71 -1.98
N ASP A 27 12.43 10.15 -2.84
CA ASP A 27 11.50 11.24 -2.56
C ASP A 27 10.47 10.82 -1.49
N THR A 28 10.16 11.72 -0.55
CA THR A 28 9.27 11.40 0.60
C THR A 28 7.98 12.21 0.65
N GLY A 29 7.63 12.92 -0.42
CA GLY A 29 6.45 13.79 -0.46
C GLY A 29 5.12 13.06 -0.23
N GLY A 30 5.04 11.77 -0.62
CA GLY A 30 3.79 10.99 -0.52
C GLY A 30 3.64 10.13 0.73
N VAL A 31 4.63 10.07 1.63
CA VAL A 31 4.63 9.10 2.76
C VAL A 31 3.43 9.23 3.70
N GLU A 32 2.90 10.44 3.87
CA GLU A 32 1.74 10.68 4.74
C GLU A 32 0.44 10.12 4.13
N PRO A 33 -0.01 10.51 2.92
CA PRO A 33 -1.21 9.95 2.33
C PRO A 33 -1.12 8.43 2.12
N TRP A 34 0.05 7.87 1.79
CA TRP A 34 0.22 6.42 1.67
C TRP A 34 0.05 5.70 3.01
N ALA A 35 0.59 6.23 4.10
CA ALA A 35 0.44 5.64 5.42
C ALA A 35 -1.02 5.65 5.89
N TYR A 36 -1.73 6.76 5.66
CA TYR A 36 -3.17 6.86 5.95
C TYR A 36 -4.01 5.89 5.11
N LEU A 37 -3.66 5.72 3.83
CA LEU A 37 -4.32 4.75 2.96
C LEU A 37 -4.15 3.31 3.48
N ILE A 38 -2.93 2.92 3.85
CA ILE A 38 -2.64 1.56 4.33
C ILE A 38 -3.44 1.26 5.60
N VAL A 39 -3.35 2.14 6.61
CA VAL A 39 -4.04 1.91 7.89
C VAL A 39 -5.56 1.96 7.73
N GLY A 40 -6.08 2.95 7.00
CA GLY A 40 -7.51 3.08 6.76
C GLY A 40 -8.07 1.93 5.91
N GLY A 41 -7.33 1.48 4.91
CA GLY A 41 -7.69 0.36 4.04
C GLY A 41 -7.77 -0.96 4.80
N VAL A 42 -6.76 -1.26 5.62
CA VAL A 42 -6.76 -2.45 6.48
C VAL A 42 -7.92 -2.41 7.48
N GLN A 43 -8.16 -1.27 8.12
CA GLN A 43 -9.28 -1.10 9.05
C GLN A 43 -10.63 -1.37 8.37
N LEU A 44 -10.87 -0.73 7.22
CA LEU A 44 -12.12 -0.86 6.50
C LEU A 44 -12.35 -2.29 6.00
N ALA A 45 -11.31 -2.92 5.43
CA ALA A 45 -11.38 -4.30 4.97
C ALA A 45 -11.66 -5.27 6.12
N THR A 46 -10.97 -5.10 7.26
CA THR A 46 -11.17 -5.93 8.46
C THR A 46 -12.58 -5.77 9.02
N HIS A 47 -13.09 -4.53 9.11
CA HIS A 47 -14.45 -4.27 9.58
C HIS A 47 -15.51 -4.90 8.67
N SER A 48 -15.35 -4.75 7.35
CA SER A 48 -16.24 -5.38 6.38
C SER A 48 -16.20 -6.90 6.48
N TRP A 49 -15.01 -7.48 6.64
CA TRP A 49 -14.83 -8.93 6.77
C TRP A 49 -15.44 -9.48 8.06
N MET A 50 -15.23 -8.83 9.21
CA MET A 50 -15.82 -9.27 10.49
C MET A 50 -17.36 -9.28 10.46
N SER A 51 -17.97 -8.43 9.62
CA SER A 51 -19.42 -8.35 9.47
C SER A 51 -19.99 -9.49 8.60
N ASP A 52 -19.20 -10.02 7.67
CA ASP A 52 -19.58 -11.11 6.74
C ASP A 52 -18.34 -11.87 6.27
N PRO A 53 -17.81 -12.82 7.09
CA PRO A 53 -16.56 -13.50 6.78
C PRO A 53 -16.73 -14.50 5.63
N ARG A 54 -16.23 -14.15 4.43
CA ARG A 54 -16.27 -15.00 3.22
C ARG A 54 -14.97 -15.75 2.91
N MET A 55 -13.94 -15.53 3.71
CA MET A 55 -12.61 -16.16 3.63
C MET A 55 -12.03 -16.28 5.04
N SER A 56 -10.98 -17.08 5.20
CA SER A 56 -10.22 -17.13 6.46
C SER A 56 -9.52 -15.80 6.75
N SER A 57 -9.13 -15.60 8.01
CA SER A 57 -8.30 -14.44 8.39
C SER A 57 -6.96 -14.44 7.67
N ASP A 58 -6.40 -15.62 7.44
CA ASP A 58 -5.09 -15.78 6.80
C ASP A 58 -5.16 -15.36 5.32
N GLU A 59 -6.21 -15.80 4.61
CA GLU A 59 -6.45 -15.36 3.22
C GLU A 59 -6.66 -13.83 3.14
N LEU A 60 -7.38 -13.23 4.10
CA LEU A 60 -7.55 -11.78 4.15
C LEU A 60 -6.20 -11.07 4.30
N ILE A 61 -5.36 -11.53 5.23
CA ILE A 61 -4.03 -10.98 5.46
C ILE A 61 -3.17 -11.09 4.20
N ASP A 62 -3.20 -12.25 3.55
CA ASP A 62 -2.44 -12.50 2.33
C ASP A 62 -2.88 -11.56 1.20
N TYR A 63 -4.19 -11.37 0.99
CA TYR A 63 -4.70 -10.45 -0.03
C TYR A 63 -4.35 -8.98 0.25
N LEU A 64 -4.47 -8.53 1.50
CA LEU A 64 -4.11 -7.15 1.87
C LEU A 64 -2.61 -6.90 1.79
N THR A 65 -1.80 -7.91 2.14
CA THR A 65 -0.35 -7.88 2.01
C THR A 65 0.06 -7.84 0.54
N MET A 66 -0.54 -8.68 -0.31
CA MET A 66 -0.30 -8.69 -1.75
C MET A 66 -0.57 -7.32 -2.39
N LEU A 67 -1.71 -6.70 -2.06
CA LEU A 67 -2.06 -5.36 -2.53
C LEU A 67 -1.03 -4.31 -2.08
N SER A 68 -0.73 -4.29 -0.78
CA SER A 68 0.19 -3.32 -0.19
C SER A 68 1.60 -3.47 -0.72
N TRP A 69 2.07 -4.71 -0.88
CA TRP A 69 3.39 -5.03 -1.42
C TRP A 69 3.51 -4.60 -2.88
N SER A 70 2.51 -4.90 -3.70
CA SER A 70 2.48 -4.49 -5.12
C SER A 70 2.52 -2.97 -5.26
N ALA A 71 1.77 -2.24 -4.43
CA ALA A 71 1.82 -0.78 -4.40
C ALA A 71 3.20 -0.25 -3.96
N LEU A 72 3.82 -0.85 -2.94
CA LEU A 72 5.15 -0.48 -2.48
C LEU A 72 6.21 -0.70 -3.55
N CYS A 73 6.18 -1.83 -4.28
CA CYS A 73 7.07 -2.07 -5.41
C CYS A 73 6.98 -0.94 -6.44
N GLY A 74 5.78 -0.57 -6.87
CA GLY A 74 5.59 0.53 -7.83
C GLY A 74 6.08 1.89 -7.32
N ILE A 75 5.86 2.20 -6.02
CA ILE A 75 6.41 3.42 -5.40
C ILE A 75 7.95 3.40 -5.43
N VAL A 76 8.56 2.26 -5.14
CA VAL A 76 10.02 2.10 -5.13
C VAL A 76 10.61 2.20 -6.53
N GLU A 77 9.98 1.61 -7.54
CA GLU A 77 10.37 1.73 -8.95
C GLU A 77 10.40 3.18 -9.43
N ALA A 78 9.45 4.00 -8.97
CA ALA A 78 9.44 5.44 -9.23
C ALA A 78 10.37 6.26 -8.31
N GLY A 79 11.09 5.62 -7.37
CA GLY A 79 11.94 6.29 -6.39
C GLY A 79 11.16 7.19 -5.42
N GLY A 80 9.87 6.91 -5.20
CA GLY A 80 8.95 7.77 -4.44
C GLY A 80 8.56 9.07 -5.15
N SER A 81 9.03 9.29 -6.39
CA SER A 81 8.90 10.56 -7.09
C SER A 81 7.58 10.67 -7.85
N LEU A 82 6.78 11.67 -7.50
CA LEU A 82 5.52 11.96 -8.19
C LEU A 82 5.74 12.41 -9.64
N GLU A 83 6.84 13.12 -9.91
CA GLU A 83 7.23 13.56 -11.25
C GLU A 83 7.55 12.35 -12.13
N LYS A 84 8.51 11.50 -11.70
CA LYS A 84 8.86 10.28 -12.45
C LYS A 84 7.66 9.36 -12.64
N PHE A 85 6.78 9.24 -11.64
CA PHE A 85 5.57 8.44 -11.78
C PHE A 85 4.69 8.98 -12.91
N ARG A 86 4.45 10.29 -12.99
CA ARG A 86 3.60 10.91 -14.02
C ARG A 86 4.18 10.85 -15.44
N GLU A 87 5.50 10.81 -15.56
CA GLU A 87 6.18 10.71 -16.85
C GLU A 87 6.22 9.27 -17.39
N GLN A 88 6.07 8.27 -16.53
CA GLN A 88 6.05 6.88 -16.94
C GLN A 88 4.75 6.55 -17.70
N PRO A 89 4.82 5.77 -18.79
CA PRO A 89 3.64 5.17 -19.38
C PRO A 89 2.92 4.30 -18.34
N HIS A 90 1.60 4.40 -18.24
CA HIS A 90 0.77 3.56 -17.38
C HIS A 90 -0.05 2.58 -18.23
N PRO A 91 0.59 1.59 -18.89
CA PRO A 91 -0.12 0.63 -19.70
C PRO A 91 -1.03 -0.22 -18.83
N SER A 92 -2.13 -0.71 -19.40
CA SER A 92 -2.96 -1.72 -18.75
C SER A 92 -2.11 -2.96 -18.43
N PRO A 93 -2.31 -3.59 -17.25
CA PRO A 93 -1.61 -4.82 -16.91
C PRO A 93 -1.79 -5.88 -17.99
N ILE A 94 -0.68 -6.52 -18.39
CA ILE A 94 -0.70 -7.64 -19.33
C ILE A 94 -1.01 -8.89 -18.52
N VAL A 95 -2.12 -9.57 -18.83
CA VAL A 95 -2.49 -10.83 -18.19
C VAL A 95 -1.51 -11.91 -18.68
N PRO A 96 -0.75 -12.56 -17.78
CA PRO A 96 0.14 -13.64 -18.21
C PRO A 96 -0.67 -14.83 -18.73
N ALA A 97 -0.13 -15.53 -19.73
CA ALA A 97 -0.76 -16.73 -20.29
C ALA A 97 -0.53 -17.93 -19.35
N TRP A 98 -1.28 -17.98 -18.25
CA TRP A 98 -1.19 -19.04 -17.22
C TRP A 98 -1.58 -20.46 -17.69
N GLY A 99 -1.77 -20.68 -18.99
CA GLY A 99 -2.24 -21.93 -19.59
C GLY A 99 -1.41 -22.43 -20.78
N GLN A 100 -0.15 -22.01 -20.92
CA GLN A 100 0.77 -22.52 -21.96
C GLN A 100 1.99 -23.27 -21.42
N VAL A 101 1.92 -23.81 -20.20
CA VAL A 101 2.94 -24.70 -19.63
C VAL A 101 2.29 -26.03 -19.27
#